data_AF-A0A7J8A6V6-F1
#
_entry.id   AF-A0A7J8A6V6-F1
#
_cell.length_a   1.000
_cell.length_b   1.000
_cell.length_c   1.000
_cell.angle_alpha   90.00
_cell.angle_beta   90.00
_cell.angle_gamma   90.00
#
_symmetry.space_group_name_H-M   'P 1'
#
loop_
_entity.id
_entity.type
_entity.pdbx_description
1 polymer ?
#
loop_
_entity_poly.entity_id
_entity_poly.type
_entity_poly.pdbx_seq_one_letter_code
_entity_poly.pdbx_strand_id
1 'polypeptide(L)'
;MSEAFDCAKCSESLYGRKYIQTDNGPYCVPCYDNTFANTCAECQQLIGHDSRELFYEDRHFHEGCFRCCRCQRSLADEPFTCQDSELLCNDCYCSAFSSQCSACGETVMPDADTGWRDIP
;
A
#
# COMPACT_ATOMS: atom_id res chain seq x y z
N MET A 1 -44.05 -5.29 2.20
CA MET A 1 -43.39 -6.13 1.19
C MET A 1 -41.95 -5.64 1.14
N SER A 2 -41.04 -6.28 1.85
CA SER A 2 -39.62 -5.89 1.84
C SER A 2 -38.95 -6.81 0.83
N GLU A 3 -38.60 -6.28 -0.34
CA GLU A 3 -37.89 -7.04 -1.36
C GLU A 3 -36.55 -7.50 -0.78
N ALA A 4 -36.36 -8.81 -0.73
CA ALA A 4 -35.17 -9.48 -0.22
C ALA A 4 -34.01 -9.25 -1.20
N PHE A 5 -33.32 -8.12 -1.05
CA PHE A 5 -32.15 -7.75 -1.83
C PHE A 5 -30.90 -8.19 -1.07
N ASP A 6 -30.69 -9.50 -1.00
CA ASP A 6 -29.67 -10.14 -0.17
C ASP A 6 -28.56 -10.77 -1.02
N CYS A 7 -27.37 -10.83 -0.42
CA CYS A 7 -26.18 -11.43 -0.98
C CYS A 7 -26.37 -12.93 -1.28
N ALA A 8 -26.13 -13.37 -2.51
CA ALA A 8 -26.26 -14.78 -2.88
C ALA A 8 -25.28 -15.72 -2.15
N LYS A 9 -24.16 -15.20 -1.63
CA LYS A 9 -23.13 -16.00 -0.91
C LYS A 9 -23.30 -16.04 0.60
N CYS A 10 -23.79 -14.94 1.16
CA CYS A 10 -23.74 -14.64 2.59
C CYS A 10 -25.12 -14.31 3.18
N SER A 11 -26.14 -14.21 2.33
CA SER A 11 -27.53 -13.85 2.66
C SER A 11 -27.68 -12.56 3.47
N GLU A 12 -26.68 -11.67 3.41
CA GLU A 12 -26.73 -10.37 4.07
C GLU A 12 -27.48 -9.36 3.18
N SER A 13 -28.31 -8.52 3.80
CA SER A 13 -29.05 -7.49 3.10
C SER A 13 -28.14 -6.43 2.49
N LEU A 14 -28.22 -6.31 1.16
CA LEU A 14 -27.44 -5.37 0.34
C LEU A 14 -28.10 -3.99 0.23
N TYR A 15 -29.21 -3.78 0.94
CA TYR A 15 -29.93 -2.50 0.98
C TYR A 15 -29.01 -1.37 1.46
N GLY A 16 -28.76 -0.38 0.59
CA GLY A 16 -27.92 0.78 0.88
C GLY A 16 -26.41 0.50 0.88
N ARG A 17 -25.98 -0.68 0.43
CA ARG A 17 -24.56 -1.08 0.34
C ARG A 17 -24.14 -1.23 -1.12
N LYS A 18 -22.84 -1.07 -1.39
CA LYS A 18 -22.27 -1.38 -2.70
C LYS A 18 -22.36 -2.91 -2.91
N TYR A 19 -22.79 -3.33 -4.09
CA TYR A 19 -22.89 -4.74 -4.49
C TYR A 19 -22.43 -4.91 -5.94
N ILE A 20 -22.03 -6.13 -6.30
CA ILE A 20 -21.64 -6.51 -7.66
C ILE A 20 -22.65 -7.51 -8.18
N GLN A 21 -23.25 -7.23 -9.34
CA GLN A 21 -24.13 -8.18 -10.02
C GLN A 21 -23.28 -9.15 -10.86
N THR A 22 -23.37 -10.44 -10.56
CA THR A 22 -22.69 -11.52 -11.30
C THR A 22 -23.72 -12.45 -11.95
N ASP A 23 -23.27 -13.40 -12.76
CA ASP A 23 -24.14 -14.42 -13.37
C ASP A 23 -24.91 -15.26 -12.33
N ASN A 24 -24.31 -15.45 -11.15
CA ASN A 24 -24.90 -16.23 -10.05
C ASN A 24 -25.71 -15.37 -9.03
N GLY A 25 -26.01 -14.11 -9.38
CA GLY A 25 -26.79 -13.18 -8.55
C GLY A 25 -26.01 -12.00 -7.98
N PRO A 26 -26.62 -11.17 -7.11
CA PRO A 26 -25.96 -10.04 -6.46
C PRO A 26 -25.05 -10.52 -5.31
N TYR A 27 -23.79 -10.13 -5.37
CA TYR A 27 -22.79 -10.41 -4.34
C TYR A 27 -22.43 -9.15 -3.58
N CYS A 28 -22.20 -9.31 -2.28
CA CYS A 28 -21.66 -8.25 -1.45
C CYS A 28 -20.24 -7.88 -1.94
N VAL A 29 -19.85 -6.60 -1.92
CA VAL A 29 -18.47 -6.19 -2.24
C VAL A 29 -17.43 -7.07 -1.55
N PRO A 30 -17.48 -7.30 -0.21
CA PRO A 30 -16.47 -8.14 0.43
C PRO A 30 -16.50 -9.62 0.01
N CYS A 31 -17.65 -10.14 -0.43
CA CYS A 31 -17.80 -11.51 -0.90
C CYS A 31 -17.18 -11.71 -2.28
N TYR A 32 -17.43 -10.74 -3.16
CA TYR A 32 -16.83 -10.68 -4.48
C TYR A 32 -15.32 -10.53 -4.33
N ASP A 33 -14.90 -9.58 -3.49
CA ASP A 33 -13.49 -9.35 -3.16
C ASP A 33 -12.83 -10.61 -2.62
N ASN A 34 -13.40 -11.30 -1.63
CA ASN A 34 -12.84 -12.57 -1.14
C ASN A 34 -12.71 -13.66 -2.23
N THR A 35 -13.53 -13.61 -3.27
CA THR A 35 -13.50 -14.61 -4.34
C THR A 35 -12.50 -14.25 -5.45
N PHE A 36 -12.28 -12.97 -5.69
CA PHE A 36 -11.55 -12.46 -6.86
C PHE A 36 -10.36 -11.56 -6.52
N ALA A 37 -10.24 -11.09 -5.28
CA ALA A 37 -9.18 -10.21 -4.83
C ALA A 37 -7.94 -10.99 -4.39
N ASN A 38 -6.80 -10.32 -4.51
CA ASN A 38 -5.51 -10.84 -4.11
C ASN A 38 -5.32 -10.70 -2.59
N THR A 39 -4.51 -11.56 -1.99
CA THR A 39 -4.24 -11.51 -0.54
C THR A 39 -2.96 -10.73 -0.27
N CYS A 40 -3.02 -9.75 0.61
CA CYS A 40 -1.86 -8.98 1.04
C CYS A 40 -0.90 -9.85 1.85
N ALA A 41 0.36 -9.92 1.45
CA ALA A 41 1.35 -10.74 2.14
C ALA A 41 1.78 -10.15 3.50
N GLU A 42 1.51 -8.87 3.77
CA GLU A 42 1.89 -8.24 5.04
C GLU A 42 0.80 -8.32 6.10
N CYS A 43 -0.43 -7.91 5.79
CA CYS A 43 -1.55 -7.92 6.74
C CYS A 43 -2.45 -9.15 6.62
N GLN A 44 -2.22 -10.01 5.62
CA GLN A 44 -3.05 -11.18 5.29
C GLN A 44 -4.51 -10.85 4.99
N GLN A 45 -4.83 -9.59 4.65
CA GLN A 45 -6.16 -9.18 4.24
C GLN A 45 -6.28 -9.13 2.72
N LEU A 46 -7.50 -9.32 2.22
CA LEU A 46 -7.81 -9.19 0.81
C LEU A 46 -7.61 -7.74 0.35
N ILE A 47 -7.03 -7.57 -0.83
CA ILE A 47 -6.79 -6.27 -1.44
C ILE A 47 -8.00 -5.94 -2.29
N GLY A 48 -8.88 -5.16 -1.68
CA GLY A 48 -10.05 -4.56 -2.30
C GLY A 48 -9.81 -4.16 -3.75
N HIS A 49 -10.69 -4.52 -4.69
CA HIS A 49 -10.65 -3.97 -6.05
C HIS A 49 -10.69 -2.42 -6.06
N ASP A 50 -11.27 -1.80 -5.03
CA ASP A 50 -11.33 -0.35 -4.86
C ASP A 50 -9.99 0.27 -4.39
N SER A 51 -9.04 -0.55 -3.94
CA SER A 51 -7.76 -0.13 -3.37
C SER A 51 -6.61 -0.41 -4.33
N ARG A 52 -5.58 0.43 -4.29
CA ARG A 52 -4.41 0.28 -5.15
C ARG A 52 -3.54 -0.85 -4.61
N GLU A 53 -3.44 -1.93 -5.37
CA GLU A 53 -2.54 -3.04 -5.06
C GLU A 53 -1.13 -2.80 -5.62
N LEU A 54 -0.14 -3.25 -4.88
CA LEU A 54 1.25 -3.27 -5.29
C LEU A 54 1.66 -4.73 -5.48
N PHE A 55 2.25 -5.02 -6.64
CA PHE A 55 2.76 -6.35 -6.97
C PHE A 55 4.28 -6.35 -6.93
N TYR A 56 4.86 -7.15 -6.05
CA TYR A 56 6.30 -7.22 -5.83
C TYR A 56 6.74 -8.64 -5.43
N GLU A 57 7.79 -9.17 -6.05
CA GLU A 57 8.32 -10.54 -5.81
C GLU A 57 7.24 -11.64 -5.77
N ASP A 58 6.32 -11.62 -6.75
CA ASP A 58 5.19 -12.59 -6.82
C ASP A 58 4.22 -12.51 -5.63
N ARG A 59 4.21 -11.38 -4.92
CA ARG A 59 3.32 -11.12 -3.80
C ARG A 59 2.57 -9.81 -4.00
N HIS A 60 1.37 -9.75 -3.43
CA HIS A 60 0.53 -8.57 -3.46
C HIS A 60 0.56 -7.87 -2.10
N PHE A 61 0.52 -6.55 -2.12
CA PHE A 61 0.53 -5.70 -0.94
C PHE A 61 -0.45 -4.54 -1.11
N HIS A 62 -1.05 -4.07 -0.02
CA HIS A 62 -1.74 -2.77 -0.05
C HIS A 62 -0.73 -1.63 -0.16
N GLU A 63 -1.13 -0.50 -0.78
CA GLU A 63 -0.33 0.74 -0.80
C GLU A 63 0.17 1.18 0.59
N GLY A 64 -0.66 1.03 1.63
CA GLY A 64 -0.29 1.34 3.02
C GLY A 64 0.43 0.21 3.76
N CYS A 65 0.37 -1.01 3.22
CA CYS A 65 1.13 -2.14 3.74
C CYS A 65 2.56 -2.18 3.20
N PHE A 66 2.81 -1.57 2.05
CA PHE A 66 4.17 -1.51 1.50
C PHE A 66 4.98 -0.43 2.23
N ARG A 67 5.56 -0.79 3.38
CA ARG A 67 6.26 0.14 4.27
C ARG A 67 7.62 -0.39 4.75
N CYS A 68 8.47 0.53 5.19
CA CYS A 68 9.79 0.21 5.70
C CYS A 68 9.70 -0.64 6.99
N CYS A 69 10.43 -1.75 7.06
CA CYS A 69 10.42 -2.62 8.24
C CYS A 69 11.02 -1.95 9.49
N ARG A 70 11.85 -0.91 9.31
CA ARG A 70 12.48 -0.16 10.42
C ARG A 70 11.64 1.02 10.91
N CYS A 71 11.22 1.89 10.00
CA CYS A 71 10.55 3.16 10.34
C CYS A 71 9.05 3.16 10.01
N GLN A 72 8.53 2.07 9.43
CA GLN A 72 7.13 1.92 9.03
C GLN A 72 6.60 3.00 8.07
N ARG A 73 7.49 3.75 7.42
CA ARG A 73 7.13 4.74 6.39
C ARG A 73 6.68 4.02 5.12
N SER A 74 5.60 4.48 4.51
CA SER A 74 5.12 3.98 3.22
C SER A 74 6.15 4.17 2.12
N LEU A 75 6.43 3.09 1.39
CA LEU A 75 7.41 2.99 0.29
C LEU A 75 6.72 2.87 -1.07
N ALA A 76 5.39 3.01 -1.11
CA ALA A 76 4.58 2.86 -2.32
C ALA A 76 4.95 3.85 -3.44
N ASP A 77 5.37 5.07 -3.08
CA ASP A 77 5.69 6.16 -4.01
C ASP A 77 7.13 6.67 -3.85
N GLU A 78 7.88 6.12 -2.89
CA GLU A 78 9.21 6.60 -2.51
C GLU A 78 10.29 5.59 -2.93
N PRO A 79 11.54 6.03 -3.18
CA PRO A 79 12.64 5.12 -3.47
C PRO A 79 12.91 4.19 -2.28
N PHE A 80 12.83 2.89 -2.53
CA PHE A 80 13.03 1.85 -1.54
C PHE A 80 14.08 0.84 -1.96
N THR A 81 14.55 0.06 -1.00
CA THR A 81 15.49 -1.04 -1.21
C THR A 81 14.90 -2.28 -0.57
N CYS A 82 14.72 -3.35 -1.36
CA CYS A 82 14.38 -4.65 -0.81
C CYS A 82 15.67 -5.45 -0.62
N GLN A 83 15.97 -5.84 0.62
CA GLN A 83 17.13 -6.66 0.95
C GLN A 83 16.68 -7.83 1.81
N ASP A 84 17.01 -9.06 1.40
CA ASP A 84 16.63 -10.29 2.13
C ASP A 84 15.12 -10.37 2.44
N SER A 85 14.28 -9.93 1.49
CA SER A 85 12.82 -9.81 1.63
C SER A 85 12.34 -8.78 2.67
N GLU A 86 13.22 -7.94 3.22
CA GLU A 86 12.84 -6.78 4.02
C GLU A 86 12.84 -5.51 3.16
N LEU A 87 11.72 -4.78 3.18
CA LEU A 87 11.59 -3.48 2.54
C LEU A 87 12.19 -2.41 3.47
N LEU A 88 13.20 -1.68 3.00
CA LEU A 88 13.80 -0.55 3.71
C LEU A 88 13.65 0.72 2.88
N CYS A 89 13.37 1.84 3.56
CA CYS A 89 13.50 3.15 2.93
C CYS A 89 14.98 3.43 2.64
N ASN A 90 15.25 4.26 1.63
CA ASN A 90 16.60 4.67 1.28
C ASN A 90 17.36 5.23 2.51
N ASP A 91 16.67 5.96 3.40
CA ASP A 91 17.25 6.52 4.62
C ASP A 91 17.69 5.45 5.64
N CYS A 92 16.84 4.45 5.92
CA CYS A 92 17.18 3.33 6.83
C CYS A 92 18.21 2.39 6.21
N TYR A 93 18.13 2.17 4.90
CA TYR A 93 19.12 1.39 4.16
C TYR A 93 20.48 2.10 4.18
N CYS A 94 20.52 3.40 3.89
CA CYS A 94 21.71 4.23 3.98
C CYS A 94 22.23 4.27 5.42
N SER A 95 21.38 4.44 6.43
CA SER A 95 21.82 4.41 7.83
C SER A 95 22.45 3.06 8.24
N ALA A 96 21.93 1.94 7.72
CA ALA A 96 22.44 0.60 8.02
C ALA A 96 23.67 0.18 7.21
N PHE A 97 23.78 0.63 5.95
CA PHE A 97 24.84 0.22 4.99
C PHE A 97 25.81 1.32 4.62
N SER A 98 25.54 2.58 4.98
CA SER A 98 26.51 3.66 4.83
C SER A 98 27.69 3.31 5.71
N SER A 99 28.75 2.88 5.03
CA SER A 99 30.11 3.09 5.49
C SER A 99 30.19 4.55 5.88
N GLN A 100 30.04 4.79 7.18
CA GLN A 100 30.07 6.11 7.77
C GLN A 100 31.27 6.87 7.21
N CYS A 101 31.04 8.01 6.57
CA CYS A 101 32.09 9.01 6.59
C CYS A 101 32.17 9.51 8.03
N SER A 102 33.15 9.03 8.80
CA SER A 102 33.35 9.32 10.24
C SER A 102 33.62 10.81 10.55
N ALA A 103 33.51 11.69 9.56
CA ALA A 103 33.83 13.11 9.66
C ALA A 103 32.63 14.06 9.45
N CYS A 104 31.49 13.64 8.88
CA CYS A 104 30.49 14.64 8.46
C CYS A 104 28.99 14.28 8.54
N GLY A 105 28.57 13.01 8.70
CA GLY A 105 27.21 12.67 9.15
C GLY A 105 25.99 13.30 8.42
N GLU A 106 26.16 13.84 7.21
CA GLU A 106 25.10 14.59 6.51
C GLU A 106 24.65 13.86 5.24
N THR A 107 23.34 13.61 5.15
CA THR A 107 22.68 13.15 3.93
C THR A 107 22.53 14.36 3.01
N VAL A 108 23.39 14.46 2.00
CA VAL A 108 23.34 15.52 1.01
C VAL A 108 22.16 15.23 0.07
N MET A 109 21.00 15.83 0.35
CA MET A 109 20.04 16.13 -0.70
C MET A 109 20.58 17.35 -1.47
N PRO A 110 20.74 17.28 -2.80
CA PRO A 110 21.18 18.44 -3.58
C PRO A 110 20.10 19.53 -3.57
N ASP A 111 20.46 20.65 -2.94
CA ASP A 111 20.10 22.04 -3.22
C ASP A 111 18.62 22.44 -3.41
N ALA A 112 18.06 22.99 -2.33
CA ALA A 112 17.12 24.11 -2.41
C ALA A 112 17.85 25.41 -2.04
N ASP A 113 18.78 25.86 -2.89
CA ASP A 113 19.37 27.21 -2.81
C ASP A 113 19.28 27.89 -4.17
N THR A 114 18.39 28.86 -4.32
CA THR A 114 18.77 30.22 -4.74
C THR A 114 17.56 31.15 -4.70
N GLY A 115 17.62 32.13 -3.80
CA GLY A 115 16.60 33.18 -3.73
C GLY A 115 16.98 34.43 -2.94
N TRP A 116 18.26 34.68 -2.69
CA TRP A 116 18.75 35.99 -2.26
C TRP A 116 18.72 36.92 -3.48
N ARG A 117 17.74 37.83 -3.51
CA ARG A 117 17.77 39.00 -4.38
C ARG A 117 17.69 40.23 -3.52
N ASP A 118 18.88 40.69 -3.18
CA ASP A 118 19.23 42.04 -2.77
C ASP A 118 18.43 43.12 -3.54
N ILE A 119 17.70 43.91 -2.77
CA ILE A 119 17.80 45.38 -2.65
C ILE A 119 18.13 46.16 -3.94
N PRO A 120 17.24 47.08 -4.35
CA PRO A 120 17.61 48.46 -4.64
C PRO A 120 17.34 49.40 -3.46
#